data_AF-A0A957PKF2-F1
#
_entry.id   AF-A0A957PKF2-F1
#
_cell.length_a   1.000
_cell.length_b   1.000
_cell.length_c   1.000
_cell.angle_alpha   90.00
_cell.angle_beta   90.00
_cell.angle_gamma   90.00
#
_symmetry.space_group_name_H-M   'P 1'
#
loop_
_entity.id
_entity.type
_entity.pdbx_description
1 polymer ?
#
loop_
_entity_poly.entity_id
_entity_poly.type
_entity_poly.pdbx_seq_one_letter_code
_entity_poly.pdbx_strand_id
1 'polypeptide(L)'
;IEHAEGDFERKFGFGRNAEWHIHVSDPNETVCLQAVDYFLWAVQRFYERQEVRFLDMMWPQIGEIHDLHLGKAGGTFFKDTGCPTLDTAFPRNHEPKKKKPRI
;
A
#
# COMPACT_ATOMS: atom_id res chain seq x y z
N ILE A 1 17.13 6.14 12.70
CA ILE A 1 17.72 4.88 12.18
C ILE A 1 18.42 4.16 13.33
N GLU A 2 19.38 4.80 14.01
CA GLU A 2 20.10 4.23 15.17
C GLU A 2 19.21 3.60 16.27
N HIS A 3 18.12 4.27 16.69
CA HIS A 3 17.19 3.70 17.67
C HIS A 3 16.48 2.42 17.17
N ALA A 4 16.13 2.36 15.89
CA ALA A 4 15.48 1.20 15.29
C ALA A 4 16.47 0.03 15.09
N GLU A 5 17.74 0.35 14.81
CA GLU A 5 18.82 -0.64 14.72
C GLU A 5 19.14 -1.25 16.09
N GLY A 6 19.23 -0.43 17.14
CA GLY A 6 19.43 -0.91 18.50
C GLY A 6 18.27 -1.80 19.00
N ASP A 7 17.02 -1.46 18.63
CA ASP A 7 15.85 -2.29 18.93
C ASP A 7 15.88 -3.63 18.18
N PHE A 8 16.33 -3.63 16.93
CA PHE A 8 16.50 -4.83 16.12
C PHE A 8 17.59 -5.74 16.68
N GLU A 9 18.76 -5.19 16.97
CA GLU A 9 19.90 -5.93 17.54
C GLU A 9 19.56 -6.57 18.88
N ARG A 10 18.86 -5.83 19.75
CA ARG A 10 18.38 -6.34 21.04
C ARG A 10 17.36 -7.46 20.89
N LYS A 11 16.50 -7.40 19.86
CA LYS A 11 15.41 -8.37 19.65
C LYS A 11 15.86 -9.63 18.92
N PHE A 12 16.82 -9.52 18.01
CA PHE A 12 17.23 -10.62 17.13
C PHE A 12 18.65 -11.14 17.41
N GLY A 13 19.45 -10.45 18.24
CA GLY A 13 20.74 -10.92 18.74
C GLY A 13 21.92 -10.81 17.75
N PHE A 14 21.72 -10.13 16.62
CA PHE A 14 22.78 -9.86 15.64
C PHE A 14 22.65 -8.45 15.06
N GLY A 15 23.80 -7.82 14.80
CA GLY A 15 23.92 -6.53 14.13
C GLY A 15 23.94 -6.64 12.62
N ARG A 16 23.35 -5.65 11.94
CA ARG A 16 23.43 -5.56 10.48
C ARG A 16 24.73 -4.86 10.08
N ASN A 17 25.77 -5.64 9.81
CA ASN A 17 26.95 -5.17 9.08
C ASN A 17 26.73 -5.37 7.57
N ALA A 18 25.62 -4.85 7.05
CA ALA A 18 25.25 -5.00 5.65
C ALA A 18 25.84 -3.83 4.84
N GLU A 19 26.84 -4.12 4.01
CA GLU A 19 27.31 -3.20 2.99
C GLU A 19 26.22 -3.07 1.91
N TRP A 20 25.65 -1.86 1.78
CA TRP A 20 24.57 -1.60 0.83
C TRP A 20 25.16 -1.29 -0.55
N HIS A 21 25.13 -2.25 -1.46
CA HIS A 21 25.44 -2.00 -2.86
C HIS A 21 24.16 -1.60 -3.62
N ILE A 22 24.08 -0.33 -4.02
CA ILE A 22 22.99 0.17 -4.84
C ILE A 22 23.37 -0.02 -6.31
N HIS A 23 22.60 -0.84 -7.02
CA HIS A 23 22.78 -1.07 -8.45
C HIS A 23 21.62 -0.45 -9.24
N VAL A 24 21.95 0.38 -10.23
CA VAL A 24 20.99 0.91 -11.20
C VAL A 24 20.95 -0.06 -12.38
N SER A 25 19.75 -0.47 -12.79
CA SER A 25 19.55 -1.37 -13.94
C SER A 25 18.26 -0.99 -14.67
N ASP A 26 18.12 -1.45 -15.91
CA ASP A 26 16.91 -1.29 -16.70
C ASP A 26 15.88 -2.39 -16.37
N PRO A 27 14.57 -2.08 -16.34
CA PRO A 27 13.53 -3.08 -16.15
C PRO A 27 13.64 -4.26 -17.14
N ASN A 28 14.04 -4.03 -18.39
CA ASN A 28 14.18 -5.10 -19.39
C ASN A 28 15.27 -6.12 -19.03
N GLU A 29 16.24 -5.73 -18.21
CA GLU A 29 17.37 -6.56 -17.79
C GLU A 29 17.15 -7.21 -16.42
N THR A 30 16.33 -6.60 -15.57
CA THR A 30 16.08 -7.07 -14.20
C THR A 30 14.60 -7.38 -13.97
N VAL A 31 14.26 -8.67 -13.94
CA VAL A 31 12.89 -9.18 -13.73
C VAL A 31 12.24 -8.60 -12.46
N CYS A 32 13.00 -8.44 -11.37
CA CYS A 32 12.48 -7.87 -10.14
C CYS A 32 12.01 -6.41 -10.31
N LEU A 33 12.68 -5.63 -11.17
CA LEU A 33 12.26 -4.26 -11.47
C LEU A 33 10.95 -4.26 -12.27
N GLN A 34 10.76 -5.21 -13.20
CA GLN A 34 9.49 -5.37 -13.91
C GLN A 34 8.34 -5.72 -12.98
N ALA A 35 8.60 -6.61 -12.02
CA ALA A 35 7.60 -6.98 -11.02
C ALA A 35 7.16 -5.73 -10.23
N VAL A 36 8.12 -4.99 -9.65
CA VAL A 36 7.86 -3.76 -8.89
C VAL A 36 7.11 -2.73 -9.75
N ASP A 37 7.52 -2.54 -11.00
CA ASP A 37 6.85 -1.62 -11.93
C ASP A 37 5.37 -2.00 -12.12
N TYR A 38 5.08 -3.29 -12.31
CA TYR A 38 3.72 -3.79 -12.45
C TYR A 38 2.89 -3.60 -11.17
N PHE A 39 3.49 -3.79 -9.98
CA PHE A 39 2.84 -3.48 -8.70
C PHE A 39 2.43 -2.01 -8.61
N LEU A 40 3.36 -1.10 -8.91
CA LEU A 40 3.11 0.34 -8.86
C LEU A 40 2.08 0.77 -9.91
N TRP A 41 2.17 0.23 -11.12
CA TRP A 41 1.26 0.51 -12.21
C TRP A 41 -0.19 0.13 -11.87
N ALA A 42 -0.44 -1.05 -11.28
CA ALA A 42 -1.81 -1.44 -10.95
C ALA A 42 -2.40 -0.57 -9.83
N VAL A 43 -1.59 -0.20 -8.84
CA VAL A 43 -2.01 0.73 -7.78
C VAL A 43 -2.37 2.08 -8.40
N GLN A 44 -1.53 2.61 -9.30
CA GLN A 44 -1.82 3.84 -10.02
C GLN A 44 -3.14 3.74 -10.80
N ARG A 45 -3.37 2.65 -11.54
CA ARG A 45 -4.63 2.47 -12.28
C ARG A 45 -5.85 2.34 -11.39
N PHE A 46 -5.72 1.71 -10.23
CA PHE A 46 -6.78 1.67 -9.25
C PHE A 46 -7.16 3.09 -8.79
N TYR A 47 -6.17 3.93 -8.45
CA TYR A 47 -6.44 5.27 -7.95
C TYR A 47 -6.86 6.29 -9.01
N GLU A 48 -6.23 6.28 -10.19
CA GLU A 48 -6.51 7.27 -11.24
C GLU A 48 -7.71 6.89 -12.11
N ARG A 49 -7.98 5.58 -12.23
CA ARG A 49 -8.93 5.07 -13.23
C ARG A 49 -9.96 4.10 -12.68
N GLN A 50 -9.93 3.82 -11.38
CA GLN A 50 -10.88 2.91 -10.72
C GLN A 50 -10.87 1.50 -11.35
N GLU A 51 -9.73 1.08 -11.89
CA GLU A 51 -9.56 -0.23 -12.53
C GLU A 51 -9.07 -1.27 -11.51
N VAL A 52 -9.99 -1.91 -10.78
CA VAL A 52 -9.69 -2.82 -9.66
C VAL A 52 -9.06 -4.16 -10.07
N ARG A 53 -9.38 -4.68 -11.26
CA ARG A 53 -9.00 -6.02 -11.73
C ARG A 53 -7.50 -6.33 -11.64
N PHE A 54 -6.64 -5.33 -11.85
CA PHE A 54 -5.19 -5.51 -11.86
C PHE A 54 -4.65 -5.60 -10.43
N LEU A 55 -5.21 -4.79 -9.53
CA LEU A 55 -4.89 -4.83 -8.12
C LEU A 55 -5.35 -6.15 -7.49
N ASP A 56 -6.59 -6.59 -7.80
CA ASP A 56 -7.13 -7.87 -7.32
C ASP A 56 -6.25 -9.06 -7.73
N MET A 57 -5.75 -9.06 -8.97
CA MET A 57 -4.89 -10.13 -9.48
C MET A 57 -3.56 -10.23 -8.72
N MET A 58 -3.00 -9.10 -8.30
CA MET A 58 -1.73 -9.06 -7.58
C MET A 58 -1.87 -9.14 -6.07
N TRP A 59 -3.07 -8.87 -5.55
CA TRP A 59 -3.32 -8.78 -4.11
C TRP A 59 -2.78 -9.96 -3.29
N PRO A 60 -2.86 -11.23 -3.74
CA PRO A 60 -2.27 -12.36 -3.01
C PRO A 60 -0.76 -12.26 -2.77
N GLN A 61 -0.05 -11.40 -3.50
CA GLN A 61 1.39 -11.16 -3.39
C GLN A 61 1.72 -9.89 -2.59
N ILE A 62 0.71 -9.10 -2.21
CA ILE A 62 0.86 -7.84 -1.49
C ILE A 62 0.59 -8.10 0.00
N GLY A 63 1.58 -7.85 0.84
CA GLY A 63 1.41 -7.96 2.29
C GLY A 63 0.61 -6.81 2.89
N GLU A 64 0.93 -5.58 2.50
CA GLU A 64 0.31 -4.37 3.05
C GLU A 64 0.40 -3.18 2.08
N ILE A 65 -0.67 -2.38 2.01
CA ILE A 65 -0.65 -1.03 1.44
C ILE A 65 -1.10 -0.05 2.52
N HIS A 66 -0.32 1.01 2.72
CA HIS A 66 -0.69 2.12 3.60
C HIS A 66 -1.14 3.31 2.75
N ASP A 67 -2.44 3.55 2.74
CA ASP A 67 -3.05 4.72 2.09
C ASP A 67 -3.07 5.90 3.08
N LEU A 68 -2.24 6.91 2.83
CA LEU A 68 -2.15 8.09 3.69
C LEU A 68 -3.30 9.09 3.49
N HIS A 69 -4.06 8.97 2.41
CA HIS A 69 -5.16 9.89 2.06
C HIS A 69 -6.50 9.43 2.64
N LEU A 70 -6.74 8.12 2.67
CA LEU A 70 -7.99 7.54 3.13
C LEU A 70 -8.04 7.41 4.67
N GLY A 71 -9.13 7.87 5.29
CA GLY A 71 -9.45 7.57 6.69
C GLY A 71 -9.17 8.70 7.68
N LYS A 72 -8.71 8.35 8.90
CA LYS A 72 -8.38 9.32 9.97
C LYS A 72 -6.97 9.87 9.80
N ALA A 73 -6.58 10.83 10.64
CA ALA A 73 -5.20 11.30 10.72
C ALA A 73 -4.25 10.10 10.94
N GLY A 74 -3.42 9.81 9.94
CA GLY A 74 -2.56 8.63 9.89
C GLY A 74 -2.87 7.63 8.77
N GLY A 75 -3.94 7.83 8.01
CA GLY A 75 -4.28 6.99 6.85
C GLY A 75 -4.97 5.67 7.21
N THR A 76 -5.11 4.79 6.23
CA THR A 76 -5.74 3.47 6.31
C THR A 76 -4.77 2.40 5.83
N PHE A 77 -4.68 1.30 6.57
CA PHE A 77 -3.88 0.14 6.21
C PHE A 77 -4.76 -0.94 5.60
N PHE A 78 -4.37 -1.39 4.41
CA PHE A 78 -4.95 -2.55 3.73
C PHE A 78 -3.98 -3.71 3.88
N LYS A 79 -4.41 -4.81 4.51
CA LYS A 79 -3.59 -5.99 4.81
C LYS A 79 -4.33 -7.26 4.44
N ASP A 80 -3.60 -8.30 4.06
CA ASP A 80 -4.09 -9.67 3.86
C ASP A 80 -5.41 -9.76 3.07
N THR A 81 -6.55 -9.86 3.76
CA THR A 81 -7.90 -10.00 3.19
C THR A 81 -8.59 -8.67 2.87
N GLY A 82 -8.00 -7.54 3.27
CA GLY A 82 -8.55 -6.21 3.08
C GLY A 82 -8.10 -5.56 1.79
N CYS A 83 -8.31 -6.19 0.62
CA CYS A 83 -8.08 -5.53 -0.66
C CYS A 83 -8.96 -4.27 -0.76
N PRO A 84 -8.40 -3.10 -1.13
CA PRO A 84 -9.19 -1.90 -1.32
C PRO A 84 -10.15 -2.10 -2.49
N THR A 85 -11.44 -2.02 -2.19
CA THR A 85 -12.51 -1.99 -3.19
C THR A 85 -12.83 -0.56 -3.60
N LEU A 86 -13.53 -0.39 -4.71
CA LEU A 86 -13.95 0.94 -5.17
C LEU A 86 -14.82 1.66 -4.15
N ASP A 87 -15.73 0.95 -3.47
CA ASP A 87 -16.59 1.58 -2.46
C ASP A 87 -15.81 1.98 -1.20
N THR A 88 -14.76 1.23 -0.84
CA THR A 88 -13.94 1.55 0.32
C THR A 88 -12.93 2.68 0.05
N ALA A 89 -12.32 2.70 -1.14
CA ALA A 89 -11.29 3.68 -1.51
C ALA A 89 -11.90 4.99 -2.06
N PHE A 90 -13.07 4.91 -2.70
CA PHE A 90 -13.81 6.04 -3.25
C PHE A 90 -15.23 6.08 -2.69
N PRO A 91 -15.39 6.29 -1.37
CA PRO A 91 -16.70 6.39 -0.78
C PRO A 91 -17.47 7.52 -1.46
N ARG A 92 -18.61 7.19 -2.07
CA ARG A 92 -19.51 8.21 -2.60
C ARG A 92 -19.90 9.12 -1.44
N ASN A 93 -19.70 10.43 -1.59
CA ASN A 93 -20.24 11.42 -0.66
C ASN A 93 -21.75 11.21 -0.59
N HIS A 94 -22.22 10.50 0.43
CA HIS A 94 -23.64 10.32 0.65
C HIS A 94 -24.24 11.71 0.85
N GLU A 95 -25.25 12.03 0.04
CA GLU A 95 -26.08 13.22 0.18
C GLU A 95 -26.43 13.46 1.66
N PRO A 96 -26.46 14.73 2.12
CA PRO A 96 -26.72 15.04 3.51
C PRO A 96 -28.02 14.36 3.96
N LYS A 97 -27.93 13.50 4.97
CA LYS A 97 -29.09 12.79 5.54
C LYS A 97 -30.16 13.83 5.89
N LYS A 98 -31.27 13.84 5.13
CA LYS A 98 -32.42 14.70 5.43
C LYS A 98 -32.86 14.41 6.86
N LYS A 99 -32.74 15.40 7.75
CA LYS A 99 -33.19 15.29 9.14
C LYS A 99 -34.67 14.95 9.12
N LYS A 100 -35.06 13.84 9.76
CA LYS A 100 -36.48 13.52 9.92
C LYS A 100 -37.14 14.64 10.74
N PRO A 101 -38.30 15.17 10.31
CA PRO A 101 -39.01 16.18 11.08
C PRO A 101 -39.41 15.57 12.43
N ARG A 102 -39.15 16.33 13.49
CA ARG A 102 -39.59 16.01 14.85
C ARG A 102 -41.11 16.16 14.86
N ILE A 103 -41.83 15.06 15.04
CA ILE A 103 -43.27 15.03 15.35
C ILE A 103 -43.41 15.26 16.85
#